data_AF-A0A929AVN9-F1
#
_entry.id   AF-A0A929AVN9-F1
#
_cell.length_a   1.000
_cell.length_b   1.000
_cell.length_c   1.000
_cell.angle_alpha   90.00
_cell.angle_beta   90.00
_cell.angle_gamma   90.00
#
_symmetry.space_group_name_H-M   'P 1'
#
loop_
_entity.id
_entity.type
_entity.pdbx_description
1 polymer ?
#
loop_
_entity_poly.entity_id
_entity_poly.type
_entity_poly.pdbx_seq_one_letter_code
_entity_poly.pdbx_strand_id
1 'polypeptide(L)' 'MNNKIKILLHPFWHYLNQPLIDERSVWNLRYFLYFYRVQLLRRCWDKEYSQKSYPHH' A
#
# COMPACT_ATOMS: atom_id res chain seq x y z
N MET A 1 5.41 15.03 13.28
CA MET A 1 4.08 14.56 12.82
C MET A 1 3.90 13.12 13.28
N ASN A 2 2.87 12.80 14.07
CA ASN A 2 2.71 11.47 14.69
C ASN A 2 2.66 10.34 13.65
N ASN A 3 3.50 9.30 13.79
CA ASN A 3 3.58 8.17 12.84
C ASN A 3 2.23 7.46 12.65
N LYS A 4 1.38 7.42 13.69
CA LYS A 4 0.03 6.87 13.63
C LYS A 4 -0.88 7.60 12.62
N ILE A 5 -0.76 8.93 12.55
CA ILE A 5 -1.53 9.76 11.63
C ILE A 5 -1.10 9.49 10.19
N LYS A 6 0.22 9.33 9.95
CA LYS A 6 0.76 9.01 8.63
C LYS A 6 0.27 7.66 8.10
N ILE A 7 0.13 6.66 8.98
CA ILE A 7 -0.39 5.32 8.64
C ILE A 7 -1.86 5.38 8.20
N LEU A 8 -2.65 6.31 8.75
CA LEU A 8 -4.06 6.48 8.38
C LEU A 8 -4.24 7.36 7.14
N LEU A 9 -3.46 8.44 7.01
CA LEU A 9 -3.55 9.35 5.87
C LEU A 9 -3.10 8.71 4.56
N HIS A 10 -2.12 7.80 4.61
CA HIS A 10 -1.59 7.17 3.40
C HIS A 10 -2.64 6.32 2.65
N PRO A 11 -3.33 5.32 3.24
CA PRO A 11 -4.38 4.58 2.56
C PRO A 11 -5.54 5.47 2.15
N PHE A 12 -5.88 6.48 2.97
CA PHE A 12 -6.95 7.43 2.66
C PHE A 12 -6.64 8.24 1.39
N TRP A 13 -5.41 8.72 1.26
CA TRP A 13 -4.95 9.40 0.04
C TRP A 13 -4.99 8.49 -1.19
N HIS A 14 -4.54 7.24 -1.05
CA HIS A 14 -4.61 6.26 -2.14
C HIS A 14 -6.03 5.94 -2.58
N TYR A 15 -6.99 5.94 -1.66
CA TYR A 15 -8.41 5.72 -1.96
C TYR A 15 -9.03 6.91 -2.71
N LEU A 16 -8.79 8.14 -2.25
CA LEU A 16 -9.32 9.33 -2.90
C LEU A 16 -8.70 9.59 -4.28
N ASN A 17 -7.44 9.19 -4.46
CA ASN A 17 -6.71 9.38 -5.71
C ASN A 17 -6.87 8.19 -6.69
N GLN A 18 -7.88 7.34 -6.50
CA GLN A 18 -8.18 6.28 -7.45
C GLN A 18 -8.66 6.88 -8.79
N PRO A 19 -8.23 6.33 -9.93
CA PRO A 19 -8.71 6.80 -11.23
C PRO A 19 -10.22 6.56 -11.36
N LEU A 20 -10.97 7.58 -11.78
CA LEU A 20 -12.44 7.53 -11.88
C LEU A 20 -12.96 6.55 -12.95
N ILE A 21 -12.12 6.21 -13.94
CA ILE A 21 -12.49 5.45 -15.14
C ILE A 21 -11.44 4.34 -15.39
N ASP A 22 -11.11 3.58 -14.37
CA ASP A 22 -10.30 2.37 -14.51
C ASP A 22 -11.08 1.19 -13.94
N GLU A 23 -11.12 0.08 -14.68
CA GLU A 23 -11.73 -1.18 -14.23
C GLU A 23 -11.07 -1.72 -12.96
N ARG A 24 -9.85 -1.26 -12.65
CA ARG A 24 -9.10 -1.63 -11.44
C ARG A 24 -9.47 -0.79 -10.22
N SER A 25 -10.34 0.21 -10.36
CA SER A 25 -10.73 1.09 -9.26
C SER A 25 -11.75 0.43 -8.33
N VAL A 26 -11.28 0.09 -7.13
CA VAL A 26 -12.11 -0.47 -6.06
C VAL A 26 -12.75 0.66 -5.24
N TRP A 27 -13.93 1.12 -5.62
CA TRP A 27 -14.70 2.15 -4.91
C TRP A 27 -15.41 1.64 -3.64
N ASN A 28 -15.38 0.33 -3.40
CA ASN A 28 -15.86 -0.22 -2.14
C ASN A 28 -14.73 -0.15 -1.11
N LEU A 29 -14.90 0.70 -0.11
CA LEU A 29 -13.89 0.96 0.92
C LEU A 29 -13.40 -0.31 1.64
N ARG A 30 -14.28 -1.27 1.90
CA ARG A 30 -13.91 -2.53 2.59
C ARG A 30 -12.97 -3.36 1.73
N TYR A 31 -13.29 -3.51 0.44
CA TYR A 31 -12.44 -4.22 -0.50
C TYR A 31 -11.12 -3.48 -0.74
N PHE A 32 -11.18 -2.15 -0.90
CA PHE A 32 -9.98 -1.33 -1.05
C PHE A 32 -9.01 -1.54 0.12
N LEU A 33 -9.50 -1.43 1.37
CA LEU A 33 -8.65 -1.62 2.55
C LEU A 33 -8.05 -3.03 2.62
N TYR A 34 -8.82 -4.05 2.24
CA TYR A 34 -8.31 -5.42 2.16
C TYR A 34 -7.18 -5.54 1.14
N PHE A 35 -7.40 -5.10 -0.10
CA PHE A 35 -6.37 -5.13 -1.15
C PHE A 35 -5.15 -4.29 -0.80
N TYR A 36 -5.36 -3.10 -0.22
CA TYR A 36 -4.30 -2.22 0.21
C TYR A 36 -3.40 -2.89 1.26
N ARG A 37 -3.98 -3.60 2.25
CA ARG A 37 -3.21 -4.36 3.25
C ARG A 37 -2.40 -5.49 2.60
N VAL A 38 -2.98 -6.23 1.67
CA VAL A 38 -2.28 -7.29 0.93
C VAL A 38 -1.11 -6.72 0.14
N GLN A 39 -1.30 -5.61 -0.58
CA GLN A 39 -0.23 -4.95 -1.32
C GLN A 39 0.87 -4.43 -0.40
N LEU A 40 0.50 -3.87 0.77
CA LEU A 40 1.48 -3.40 1.74
C LEU A 40 2.36 -4.55 2.24
N LEU A 41 1.75 -5.69 2.59
CA LEU A 41 2.47 -6.89 3.00
C LEU A 41 3.40 -7.39 1.89
N ARG A 42 2.91 -7.44 0.64
CA ARG A 42 3.73 -7.81 -0.52
C ARG A 42 4.94 -6.88 -0.69
N ARG A 43 4.76 -5.56 -0.59
CA ARG A 43 5.88 -4.60 -0.69
C ARG A 43 6.89 -4.77 0.45
N CYS A 44 6.43 -5.00 1.67
CA CYS A 44 7.32 -5.29 2.79
C CYS A 44 8.10 -6.59 2.57
N TRP A 45 7.41 -7.62 2.09
CA TRP A 45 8.00 -8.92 1.75
C TRP A 45 9.05 -8.80 0.64
N ASP A 46 8.73 -8.11 -0.46
CA ASP A 46 9.64 -7.89 -1.59
C ASP A 46 10.84 -7.03 -1.16
N LYS A 47 10.64 -6.04 -0.28
CA LYS A 47 11.73 -5.24 0.29
C LYS A 47 12.68 -6.09 1.12
N GLU A 48 12.15 -6.95 1.98
CA GLU A 48 12.97 -7.84 2.80
C GLU A 48 13.74 -8.84 1.93
N TYR A 49 13.10 -9.37 0.89
CA TYR A 49 13.74 -10.25 -0.09
C TYR A 49 14.85 -9.52 -0.86
N SER A 50 14.59 -8.31 -1.35
CA SER A 50 15.59 -7.48 -2.04
C SER A 50 16.79 -7.14 -1.15
N GLN A 51 16.57 -6.87 0.15
CA GLN A 51 17.67 -6.64 1.09
C GLN A 51 18.53 -7.88 1.35
N LYS A 52 17.97 -9.09 1.24
CA LYS A 52 18.75 -10.34 1.34
C LYS A 52 19.59 -10.61 0.08
N SER A 53 19.27 -9.96 -1.04
CA SER A 53 19.98 -10.10 -2.31
C SER A 53 21.20 -9.18 -2.46
N TYR A 54 21.42 -8.23 -1.54
CA TYR A 54 22.65 -7.42 -1.49
C TYR A 54 23.54 -7.90 -0.36
N PRO A 55 24.41 -8.92 -0.57
CA PRO A 55 25.54 -9.12 0.30
C PRO A 55 26.45 -7.90 0.13
N HIS A 56 26.85 -7.32 1.27
CA HIS A 56 27.84 -6.25 1.39
C HIS A 56 28.92 -6.30 0.30
N HIS A 57 29.07 -5.19 -0.41
CA HIS A 57 30.25 -4.89 -1.21
C HIS A 57 30.98 -3.69 -0.61
#